data_AF-A0AAW2WV25-F1
#
_entry.id   AF-A0AAW2WV25-F1
#
_cell.length_a   1.000
_cell.length_b   1.000
_cell.length_c   1.000
_cell.angle_alpha   90.00
_cell.angle_beta   90.00
_cell.angle_gamma   90.00
#
_symmetry.space_group_name_H-M   'P 1'
#
loop_
_entity.id
_entity.type
_entity.pdbx_description
1 polymer ?
#
loop_
_entity_poly.entity_id
_entity_poly.type
_entity_poly.pdbx_seq_one_letter_code
_entity_poly.pdbx_strand_id
1 'polypeptide(L)'
;MTKSSGGHLYILAATDYFSKCANAVPLKEVKKKNVADFIRTNIIYRYGVPRNSSIYYDAANGLAEAFNKTLCSLLKKVVAKSKRDWHERIGEALWAYRTTVGTPTQSTPYALVYGVEAVLPLEQQIPSLRIAIQEGLTEEENACLRLKKLEALDEKRLEAQQRLECYQARLSKAFNKKVRPRSFQVGDLVLAVRMPIITTHRTENKFLPKWDGPYVVKEAYTNGAYKLVGEDGLRIGPINGKFLKRYYA
;
A
#
# COMPACT_ATOMS: atom_id res chain seq x y z
N MET A 1 2.54 -12.79 -12.71
CA MET A 1 1.56 -13.90 -12.73
C MET A 1 1.52 -14.46 -14.15
N THR A 2 1.28 -15.75 -14.32
CA THR A 2 1.05 -16.32 -15.65
C THR A 2 -0.37 -15.99 -16.13
N LYS A 3 -0.57 -15.93 -17.45
CA LYS A 3 -1.88 -15.73 -18.07
C LYS A 3 -2.91 -16.70 -17.48
N SER A 4 -4.07 -16.17 -17.09
CA SER A 4 -5.17 -16.99 -16.55
C SER A 4 -5.82 -17.84 -17.66
N SER A 5 -6.60 -18.86 -17.29
CA SER A 5 -7.39 -19.66 -18.24
C SER A 5 -8.37 -18.80 -19.04
N GLY A 6 -9.02 -17.82 -18.40
CA GLY A 6 -9.85 -16.82 -19.07
C GLY A 6 -9.08 -15.74 -19.86
N GLY A 7 -7.75 -15.86 -19.99
CA GLY A 7 -6.91 -14.96 -20.75
C GLY A 7 -6.56 -13.64 -20.07
N HIS A 8 -6.80 -13.52 -18.76
CA HIS A 8 -6.44 -12.33 -17.99
C HIS A 8 -4.94 -12.29 -17.71
N LEU A 9 -4.37 -11.10 -17.71
CA LEU A 9 -2.93 -10.85 -17.55
C LEU A 9 -2.63 -9.90 -16.38
N TYR A 10 -3.57 -9.01 -16.07
CA TYR A 10 -3.40 -7.94 -15.10
C TYR A 10 -4.47 -7.99 -14.03
N ILE A 11 -4.17 -7.40 -12.87
CA ILE A 11 -5.14 -7.10 -11.84
C ILE A 11 -5.12 -5.59 -11.66
N LEU A 12 -6.26 -4.95 -11.84
CA LEU A 12 -6.44 -3.55 -11.45
C LEU A 12 -6.99 -3.52 -10.04
N ALA A 13 -6.29 -2.85 -9.14
CA ALA A 13 -6.67 -2.73 -7.74
C ALA A 13 -6.78 -1.27 -7.32
N ALA A 14 -7.73 -0.98 -6.44
CA ALA A 14 -7.84 0.28 -5.73
C ALA A 14 -8.08 -0.01 -4.25
N THR A 15 -7.39 0.72 -3.40
CA THR A 15 -7.48 0.60 -1.94
C THR A 15 -7.83 1.95 -1.35
N ASP A 16 -8.85 1.96 -0.50
CA ASP A 16 -9.20 3.14 0.27
C ASP A 16 -8.12 3.44 1.31
N TYR A 17 -7.70 4.70 1.37
CA TYR A 17 -6.60 5.13 2.22
C TYR A 17 -6.93 4.91 3.70
N PHE A 18 -8.17 5.19 4.11
CA PHE A 18 -8.56 5.17 5.51
C PHE A 18 -8.91 3.74 5.96
N SER A 19 -9.97 3.16 5.39
CA SER A 19 -10.53 1.86 5.79
C SER A 19 -9.64 0.69 5.40
N LYS A 20 -8.66 0.91 4.52
CA LYS A 20 -7.86 -0.11 3.85
C LYS A 20 -8.71 -1.10 3.06
N CYS A 21 -9.99 -0.81 2.82
CA CYS A 21 -10.84 -1.66 2.00
C CYS A 21 -10.37 -1.57 0.55
N ALA A 22 -10.28 -2.72 -0.12
CA ALA A 22 -9.74 -2.81 -1.46
C ALA A 22 -10.71 -3.49 -2.43
N ASN A 23 -10.74 -3.00 -3.66
CA ASN A 23 -11.42 -3.60 -4.80
C ASN A 23 -10.36 -4.01 -5.83
N ALA A 24 -10.51 -5.20 -6.41
CA ALA A 24 -9.62 -5.67 -7.46
C ALA A 24 -10.42 -6.40 -8.55
N VAL A 25 -10.04 -6.19 -9.80
CA VAL A 25 -10.65 -6.85 -10.97
C VAL A 25 -9.58 -7.43 -11.88
N PRO A 26 -9.79 -8.63 -12.46
CA PRO A 26 -8.90 -9.17 -13.47
C PRO A 26 -9.09 -8.43 -14.80
N LEU A 27 -8.01 -8.13 -15.50
CA LEU A 27 -8.01 -7.49 -16.81
C LEU A 27 -7.19 -8.30 -17.82
N LYS A 28 -7.70 -8.42 -19.05
CA LYS A 28 -6.96 -8.98 -20.19
C LYS A 28 -5.93 -7.99 -20.73
N GLU A 29 -6.24 -6.71 -20.65
CA GLU A 29 -5.42 -5.61 -21.16
C GLU A 29 -5.68 -4.33 -20.34
N VAL A 30 -4.69 -3.45 -20.30
CA VAL A 30 -4.78 -2.16 -19.59
C VAL A 30 -5.14 -1.07 -20.59
N LYS A 31 -6.43 -0.83 -20.78
CA LYS A 31 -6.97 0.27 -21.61
C LYS A 31 -7.60 1.35 -20.73
N LYS A 32 -7.55 2.61 -21.20
CA LYS A 32 -8.18 3.75 -20.53
C LYS A 32 -9.66 3.49 -20.19
N LYS A 33 -10.41 2.90 -21.13
CA LYS A 33 -11.82 2.52 -20.94
C LYS A 33 -12.01 1.56 -19.76
N ASN A 34 -11.21 0.49 -19.68
CA ASN A 34 -11.30 -0.50 -18.60
C ASN A 34 -11.03 0.14 -17.23
N VAL A 35 -10.08 1.08 -17.15
CA VAL A 35 -9.79 1.82 -15.91
C VAL A 35 -10.95 2.74 -15.54
N ALA A 36 -11.50 3.49 -16.50
CA ALA A 36 -12.64 4.38 -16.27
C ALA A 36 -13.88 3.60 -15.82
N ASP A 37 -14.19 2.48 -16.47
CA ASP A 37 -15.31 1.60 -16.12
C ASP A 37 -15.11 0.99 -14.72
N PHE A 38 -13.88 0.60 -14.37
CA PHE A 38 -13.58 0.13 -13.01
C PHE A 38 -13.83 1.20 -11.95
N ILE A 39 -13.32 2.43 -12.15
CA ILE A 39 -13.51 3.54 -11.20
C ILE A 39 -15.00 3.86 -11.05
N ARG A 40 -15.73 3.95 -12.17
CA ARG A 40 -17.15 4.27 -12.15
C ARG A 40 -17.95 3.21 -11.39
N THR A 41 -17.79 1.95 -11.75
CA THR A 41 -18.62 0.84 -11.23
C THR A 41 -18.21 0.39 -9.83
N ASN A 42 -16.92 0.30 -9.55
CA ASN A 42 -16.42 -0.28 -8.29
C ASN A 42 -16.12 0.76 -7.22
N ILE A 43 -15.98 2.04 -7.58
CA ILE A 43 -15.68 3.12 -6.64
C ILE A 43 -16.85 4.10 -6.57
N ILE A 44 -17.14 4.81 -7.67
CA ILE A 44 -18.11 5.93 -7.65
C ILE A 44 -19.52 5.45 -7.35
N TYR A 45 -20.01 4.42 -8.04
CA TYR A 45 -21.38 3.92 -7.83
C TYR A 45 -21.59 3.28 -6.45
N ARG A 46 -20.53 2.82 -5.78
CA ARG A 46 -20.63 2.17 -4.46
C ARG A 46 -20.40 3.12 -3.30
N TYR A 47 -19.44 4.03 -3.44
CA TYR A 47 -18.92 4.84 -2.33
C TYR A 47 -19.03 6.34 -2.59
N GLY A 48 -19.52 6.75 -3.76
CA GLY A 48 -19.53 8.15 -4.19
C GLY A 48 -18.18 8.62 -4.74
N VAL A 49 -18.10 9.92 -5.04
CA VAL A 49 -16.90 10.54 -5.62
C VAL A 49 -15.83 10.72 -4.52
N PRO A 50 -14.61 10.19 -4.70
CA PRO A 50 -13.53 10.40 -3.75
C PRO A 50 -13.18 11.89 -3.64
N ARG A 51 -13.17 12.45 -2.41
CA ARG A 51 -12.84 13.87 -2.19
C ARG A 51 -11.36 14.19 -2.45
N ASN A 52 -10.46 13.25 -2.16
CA ASN A 52 -9.01 13.43 -2.28
C ASN A 52 -8.38 12.28 -3.09
N SER A 53 -8.31 12.43 -4.41
CA SER A 53 -7.54 11.52 -5.27
C SER A 53 -6.23 12.21 -5.70
N SER A 54 -5.20 12.16 -4.84
CA SER A 54 -3.87 12.58 -5.28
C SER A 54 -3.22 11.45 -6.07
N ILE A 55 -2.91 11.71 -7.34
CA ILE A 55 -2.42 10.73 -8.32
C ILE A 55 -0.94 10.39 -8.08
N TYR A 56 -0.23 11.19 -7.28
CA TYR A 56 1.18 10.98 -6.91
C TYR A 56 1.43 11.37 -5.46
N TYR A 57 1.11 10.44 -4.55
CA TYR A 57 1.54 10.53 -3.16
C TYR A 57 2.37 9.28 -2.85
N ASP A 58 3.66 9.44 -2.52
CA ASP A 58 4.59 8.32 -2.32
C ASP A 58 4.09 7.33 -1.25
N ALA A 59 3.39 7.81 -0.22
CA ALA A 59 2.79 6.93 0.78
C ALA A 59 1.55 6.18 0.26
N ALA A 60 0.83 6.72 -0.74
CA ALA A 60 -0.27 6.02 -1.41
C ALA A 60 0.24 4.83 -2.23
N ASN A 61 1.40 4.97 -2.89
CA ASN A 61 2.07 3.85 -3.56
C ASN A 61 2.47 2.76 -2.56
N GLY A 62 3.01 3.13 -1.39
CA GLY A 62 3.34 2.15 -0.34
C GLY A 62 2.13 1.35 0.15
N LEU A 63 0.95 1.97 0.26
CA LEU A 63 -0.28 1.28 0.63
C LEU A 63 -0.77 0.32 -0.47
N ALA A 64 -0.73 0.76 -1.73
CA ALA A 64 -1.09 -0.09 -2.86
C ALA A 64 -0.14 -1.30 -2.97
N GLU A 65 1.17 -1.09 -2.77
CA GLU A 65 2.16 -2.17 -2.75
C GLU A 65 1.93 -3.16 -1.61
N ALA A 66 1.63 -2.67 -0.40
CA ALA A 66 1.32 -3.52 0.75
C ALA A 66 0.05 -4.36 0.53
N PHE A 67 -0.97 -3.76 -0.09
CA PHE A 67 -2.17 -4.48 -0.50
C PHE A 67 -1.85 -5.54 -1.55
N ASN A 68 -1.12 -5.18 -2.62
CA ASN A 68 -0.73 -6.10 -3.69
C ASN A 68 0.03 -7.32 -3.14
N LYS A 69 0.94 -7.10 -2.18
CA LYS A 69 1.68 -8.17 -1.51
C LYS A 69 0.73 -9.11 -0.74
N THR A 70 -0.23 -8.55 0.00
CA THR A 70 -1.23 -9.33 0.74
C THR A 70 -2.14 -10.12 -0.20
N LEU A 71 -2.67 -9.47 -1.25
CA LEU A 71 -3.51 -10.10 -2.27
C LEU A 71 -2.78 -11.26 -2.97
N CYS A 72 -1.51 -11.06 -3.35
CA CYS A 72 -0.70 -12.12 -3.92
C CYS A 72 -0.50 -13.30 -2.96
N SER A 73 -0.31 -13.03 -1.66
CA SER A 73 -0.18 -14.07 -0.64
C SER A 73 -1.47 -14.88 -0.47
N LEU A 74 -2.63 -14.20 -0.45
CA LEU A 74 -3.94 -14.85 -0.37
C LEU A 74 -4.23 -15.68 -1.63
N LEU A 75 -4.03 -15.10 -2.81
CA LEU A 75 -4.22 -15.83 -4.07
C LEU A 75 -3.33 -17.07 -4.14
N LYS A 76 -2.07 -17.00 -3.71
CA LYS A 76 -1.18 -18.19 -3.66
C LYS A 76 -1.76 -19.33 -2.83
N LYS A 77 -2.50 -19.03 -1.75
CA LYS A 77 -3.13 -20.03 -0.89
C LYS A 77 -4.40 -20.62 -1.52
N VAL A 78 -5.18 -19.80 -2.20
CA VAL A 78 -6.48 -20.21 -2.79
C VAL A 78 -6.31 -20.93 -4.14
N VAL A 79 -5.30 -20.56 -4.93
CA VAL A 79 -5.05 -21.03 -6.31
C VAL A 79 -4.31 -22.39 -6.35
N ALA A 80 -4.36 -23.18 -5.27
CA ALA A 80 -3.42 -24.26 -4.98
C ALA A 80 -3.33 -25.39 -6.04
N LYS A 81 -4.39 -25.68 -6.81
CA LYS A 81 -4.41 -26.76 -7.81
C LYS A 81 -4.07 -26.32 -9.24
N SER A 82 -4.63 -25.20 -9.71
CA SER A 82 -4.40 -24.69 -11.06
C SER A 82 -3.91 -23.26 -10.99
N LYS A 83 -2.64 -23.00 -11.29
CA LYS A 83 -2.06 -21.64 -11.28
C LYS A 83 -2.67 -20.67 -12.32
N ARG A 84 -3.68 -21.11 -13.06
CA ARG A 84 -4.36 -20.36 -14.13
C ARG A 84 -5.77 -19.92 -13.76
N ASP A 85 -6.35 -20.39 -12.66
CA ASP A 85 -7.73 -20.03 -12.24
C ASP A 85 -7.78 -18.74 -11.39
N TRP A 86 -6.65 -18.08 -11.12
CA TRP A 86 -6.55 -16.95 -10.20
C TRP A 86 -7.61 -15.86 -10.40
N HIS A 87 -8.02 -15.58 -11.64
CA HIS A 87 -9.05 -14.58 -11.96
C HIS A 87 -10.44 -14.88 -11.37
N GLU A 88 -10.81 -16.15 -11.21
CA GLU A 88 -12.06 -16.58 -10.58
C GLU A 88 -11.95 -16.49 -9.04
N ARG A 89 -10.74 -16.72 -8.52
CA ARG A 89 -10.44 -16.73 -7.07
C ARG A 89 -10.18 -15.35 -6.46
N ILE A 90 -10.14 -14.28 -7.26
CA ILE A 90 -9.95 -12.91 -6.75
C ILE A 90 -11.03 -12.55 -5.74
N GLY A 91 -12.29 -12.94 -5.99
CA GLY A 91 -13.39 -12.68 -5.07
C GLY A 91 -13.15 -13.27 -3.68
N GLU A 92 -12.72 -14.53 -3.62
CA GLU A 92 -12.41 -15.24 -2.37
C GLU A 92 -11.25 -14.58 -1.62
N ALA A 93 -10.19 -14.21 -2.33
CA ALA A 93 -9.03 -13.53 -1.74
C ALA A 93 -9.41 -12.12 -1.21
N LEU A 94 -10.22 -11.37 -1.95
CA LEU A 94 -10.73 -10.07 -1.50
C LEU A 94 -11.66 -10.22 -0.29
N TRP A 95 -12.51 -11.23 -0.28
CA TRP A 95 -13.38 -11.52 0.86
C TRP A 95 -12.56 -11.78 2.12
N ALA A 96 -11.61 -12.72 2.05
CA ALA A 96 -10.71 -13.01 3.16
C ALA A 96 -9.95 -11.77 3.64
N TYR A 97 -9.46 -10.94 2.72
CA TYR A 97 -8.80 -9.68 3.06
C TYR A 97 -9.74 -8.70 3.82
N ARG A 98 -10.97 -8.53 3.34
CA ARG A 98 -11.94 -7.58 3.92
C ARG A 98 -12.46 -8.00 5.28
N THR A 99 -12.50 -9.30 5.58
CA THR A 99 -13.02 -9.85 6.84
C THR A 99 -11.93 -10.25 7.84
N THR A 100 -10.65 -10.06 7.49
CA THR A 100 -9.54 -10.33 8.42
C THR A 100 -9.14 -9.06 9.16
N VAL A 101 -8.93 -9.18 10.48
CA VAL A 101 -8.48 -8.06 11.31
C VAL A 101 -7.05 -7.68 10.94
N GLY A 102 -6.83 -6.41 10.59
CA GLY A 102 -5.51 -5.88 10.31
C GLY A 102 -4.75 -5.56 11.60
N THR A 103 -3.49 -5.97 11.73
CA THR A 103 -2.65 -5.65 12.89
C THR A 103 -2.53 -4.14 13.19
N PRO A 104 -2.42 -3.24 12.18
CA PRO A 104 -2.26 -1.81 12.46
C PRO A 104 -3.52 -1.14 13.01
N THR A 105 -4.70 -1.48 12.48
CA THR A 105 -5.98 -0.86 12.85
C THR A 105 -6.74 -1.64 13.91
N GLN A 106 -6.39 -2.92 14.12
CA GLN A 106 -7.13 -3.87 14.98
C GLN A 106 -8.62 -3.96 14.60
N SER A 107 -8.94 -3.71 13.34
CA SER A 107 -10.29 -3.78 12.77
C SER A 107 -10.25 -4.46 11.40
N THR A 108 -11.38 -5.00 10.96
CA THR A 108 -11.53 -5.51 9.59
C THR A 108 -11.79 -4.34 8.63
N PRO A 109 -11.27 -4.38 7.39
CA PRO A 109 -11.59 -3.36 6.40
C PRO A 109 -13.10 -3.22 6.13
N TYR A 110 -13.85 -4.33 6.18
CA TYR A 110 -15.30 -4.32 6.01
C TYR A 110 -15.99 -3.47 7.09
N ALA A 111 -15.62 -3.66 8.36
CA ALA A 111 -16.26 -2.92 9.44
C ALA A 111 -15.96 -1.42 9.42
N LEU A 112 -14.79 -0.99 8.94
CA LEU A 112 -14.46 0.43 8.79
C LEU A 112 -15.26 1.12 7.66
N VAL A 113 -15.74 0.34 6.68
CA VAL A 113 -16.61 0.85 5.61
C VAL A 113 -18.07 0.87 6.06
N TYR A 114 -18.56 -0.23 6.63
CA TYR A 114 -20.00 -0.46 6.84
C TYR A 114 -20.47 -0.27 8.30
N GLY A 115 -19.57 -0.14 9.27
CA GLY A 115 -19.89 0.01 10.70
C GLY A 115 -20.07 -1.31 11.45
N VAL A 116 -20.11 -2.44 10.74
CA VAL A 116 -20.34 -3.77 11.31
C VAL A 116 -19.42 -4.80 10.68
N GLU A 117 -19.13 -5.87 11.40
CA GLU A 117 -18.43 -7.02 10.83
C GLU A 117 -19.27 -7.71 9.76
N ALA A 118 -18.63 -8.25 8.72
CA ALA A 118 -19.32 -9.02 7.70
C ALA A 118 -19.97 -10.27 8.33
N VAL A 119 -21.11 -10.70 7.77
CA VAL A 119 -21.64 -12.03 8.05
C VAL A 119 -20.86 -13.03 7.21
N LEU A 120 -20.18 -13.96 7.87
CA LEU A 120 -19.42 -15.00 7.20
C LEU A 120 -20.35 -16.13 6.73
N PRO A 121 -20.06 -16.81 5.62
CA PRO A 121 -20.86 -17.95 5.17
C PRO A 121 -21.07 -19.03 6.25
N LEU A 122 -20.07 -19.25 7.11
CA LEU A 122 -20.17 -20.19 8.22
C LEU A 122 -21.22 -19.78 9.27
N GLU A 123 -21.36 -18.48 9.55
CA GLU A 123 -22.37 -17.95 10.50
C GLU A 123 -23.80 -18.06 9.97
N GLN A 124 -23.96 -18.21 8.64
CA GLN A 124 -25.24 -18.46 8.00
C GLN A 124 -25.56 -19.97 7.98
N GLN A 125 -24.55 -20.81 7.73
CA GLN A 125 -24.72 -22.27 7.76
C GLN A 125 -24.96 -22.81 9.17
N ILE A 126 -24.27 -22.21 10.16
CA ILE A 126 -24.45 -22.48 11.57
C ILE A 126 -25.03 -21.19 12.16
N PRO A 127 -26.36 -21.12 12.38
CA PRO A 127 -27.03 -19.90 12.82
C PRO A 127 -26.33 -19.29 14.03
N SER A 128 -25.52 -18.26 13.78
CA SER A 128 -24.82 -17.56 14.85
C SER A 128 -25.82 -16.78 15.69
N LEU A 129 -25.46 -16.45 16.94
CA LEU A 129 -26.30 -15.62 17.82
C LEU A 129 -26.75 -14.32 17.12
N ARG A 130 -25.87 -13.70 16.34
CA ARG A 130 -26.19 -12.49 15.59
C ARG A 130 -27.29 -12.70 14.55
N ILE A 131 -27.28 -13.83 13.83
CA ILE A 131 -28.29 -14.16 12.83
C ILE A 131 -29.62 -14.50 13.51
N ALA A 132 -29.59 -15.34 14.56
CA ALA A 132 -30.78 -15.70 15.32
C ALA A 132 -31.48 -14.47 15.93
N ILE A 133 -30.71 -13.52 16.48
CA ILE A 133 -31.26 -12.25 16.98
C ILE A 133 -31.88 -11.44 15.84
N GLN A 134 -31.22 -11.39 14.68
CA GLN A 134 -31.68 -10.58 13.55
C GLN A 134 -32.96 -11.13 12.90
N GLU A 135 -33.14 -12.45 12.86
CA GLU A 135 -34.36 -13.10 12.37
C GLU A 135 -35.58 -12.84 13.26
N GLY A 136 -35.37 -12.54 14.55
CA GLY A 136 -36.45 -12.26 15.51
C GLY A 136 -36.89 -10.79 15.59
N LEU A 137 -36.24 -9.87 14.86
CA LEU A 137 -36.53 -8.44 14.90
C LEU A 137 -37.55 -8.03 13.83
N THR A 138 -38.36 -7.02 14.12
CA THR A 138 -39.14 -6.35 13.07
C THR A 138 -38.25 -5.53 12.14
N GLU A 139 -38.79 -5.13 10.99
CA GLU A 139 -38.06 -4.29 10.03
C GLU A 139 -37.67 -2.93 10.65
N GLU A 140 -38.55 -2.34 11.44
CA GLU A 140 -38.31 -1.07 12.15
C GLU A 140 -37.22 -1.20 13.21
N GLU A 141 -37.24 -2.27 14.00
CA GLU A 141 -36.23 -2.51 15.03
C GLU A 141 -34.85 -2.76 14.41
N ASN A 142 -34.80 -3.53 13.34
CA ASN A 142 -33.57 -3.79 12.60
C ASN A 142 -33.01 -2.49 11.97
N ALA A 143 -33.88 -1.64 11.40
CA ALA A 143 -33.48 -0.33 10.89
C ALA A 143 -32.94 0.59 11.99
N CYS A 144 -33.59 0.63 13.16
CA CYS A 144 -33.13 1.41 14.32
C CYS A 144 -31.76 0.93 14.82
N LEU A 145 -31.56 -0.38 14.95
CA LEU A 145 -30.26 -0.95 15.32
C LEU A 145 -29.18 -0.65 14.27
N ARG A 146 -29.53 -0.70 12.98
CA ARG A 146 -28.63 -0.36 11.89
C ARG A 146 -28.19 1.11 11.95
N LEU A 147 -29.10 2.01 12.30
CA LEU A 147 -28.82 3.44 12.47
C LEU A 147 -27.85 3.68 13.63
N LYS A 148 -28.10 3.09 14.80
CA LYS A 148 -27.19 3.16 15.96
C LYS A 148 -25.77 2.67 15.62
N LYS A 149 -25.67 1.59 14.85
CA LYS A 149 -24.38 1.07 14.35
C LYS A 149 -23.68 2.03 13.38
N LEU A 150 -24.42 2.84 12.62
CA LEU A 150 -23.84 3.89 11.76
C LEU A 150 -23.38 5.09 12.58
N GLU A 151 -24.14 5.49 13.59
CA GLU A 151 -23.76 6.61 14.48
C GLU A 151 -22.44 6.31 15.21
N ALA A 152 -22.25 5.07 15.68
CA ALA A 152 -21.01 4.62 16.31
C ALA A 152 -19.84 4.38 15.33
N LEU A 153 -20.07 4.44 14.01
CA LEU A 153 -19.04 4.11 13.02
C LEU A 153 -17.88 5.11 13.07
N ASP A 154 -18.17 6.41 13.19
CA ASP A 154 -17.12 7.42 13.18
C ASP A 154 -16.21 7.35 14.42
N GLU A 155 -16.76 6.93 15.57
CA GLU A 155 -15.97 6.61 16.76
C GLU A 155 -15.02 5.42 16.51
N LYS A 156 -15.53 4.31 15.96
CA LYS A 156 -14.71 3.15 15.58
C LYS A 156 -13.61 3.52 14.58
N ARG A 157 -13.91 4.43 13.66
CA ARG A 157 -12.93 4.97 12.70
C ARG A 157 -11.83 5.76 13.39
N LEU A 158 -12.20 6.65 14.30
CA LEU A 158 -11.24 7.45 15.07
C LEU A 158 -10.30 6.55 15.90
N GLU A 159 -10.85 5.55 16.58
CA GLU A 159 -10.03 4.58 17.33
C GLU A 159 -9.06 3.82 16.42
N ALA A 160 -9.53 3.34 15.27
CA ALA A 160 -8.69 2.62 14.31
C ALA A 160 -7.55 3.50 13.78
N GLN A 161 -7.81 4.81 13.59
CA GLN A 161 -6.79 5.77 13.20
C GLN A 161 -5.74 5.97 14.29
N GLN A 162 -6.15 6.18 15.54
CA GLN A 162 -5.24 6.33 16.67
C GLN A 162 -4.35 5.09 16.84
N ARG A 163 -4.92 3.88 16.71
CA ARG A 163 -4.16 2.64 16.75
C ARG A 163 -3.14 2.55 15.61
N LEU A 164 -3.52 2.96 14.40
CA LEU A 164 -2.63 3.00 13.23
C LEU A 164 -1.46 3.96 13.45
N GLU A 165 -1.71 5.16 13.97
CA GLU A 165 -0.68 6.16 14.26
C GLU A 165 0.31 5.65 15.32
N CYS A 166 -0.20 5.10 16.43
CA CYS A 166 0.62 4.43 17.44
C CYS A 166 1.46 3.29 16.87
N TYR A 167 0.87 2.47 15.99
CA TYR A 167 1.56 1.38 15.31
C TYR A 167 2.70 1.90 14.41
N GLN A 168 2.43 2.93 13.61
CA GLN A 168 3.44 3.57 12.75
C GLN A 168 4.56 4.20 13.56
N ALA A 169 4.26 4.93 14.64
CA ALA A 169 5.25 5.51 15.53
C ALA A 169 6.18 4.44 16.13
N ARG A 170 5.61 3.30 16.55
CA ARG A 170 6.38 2.16 17.07
C ARG A 170 7.30 1.56 16.02
N LEU A 171 6.80 1.36 14.79
CA LEU A 171 7.62 0.86 13.68
C LEU A 171 8.75 1.83 13.33
N SER A 172 8.45 3.12 13.24
CA SER A 172 9.44 4.17 12.96
C SER A 172 10.52 4.21 14.04
N LYS A 173 10.15 4.12 15.32
CA LYS A 173 11.10 4.05 16.44
C LYS A 173 11.98 2.80 16.35
N ALA A 174 11.40 1.64 16.05
CA ALA A 174 12.14 0.39 15.92
C ALA A 174 13.11 0.40 14.73
N PHE A 175 12.69 0.95 13.58
CA PHE A 175 13.54 1.13 12.40
C PHE A 175 14.68 2.11 12.70
N ASN A 176 14.34 3.31 13.20
CA ASN A 176 15.31 4.36 13.49
C ASN A 176 16.31 3.97 14.58
N LYS A 177 15.96 3.04 15.49
CA LYS A 177 16.89 2.52 16.52
C LYS A 177 18.19 1.97 15.94
N LYS A 178 18.16 1.41 14.72
CA LYS A 178 19.35 0.84 14.04
C LYS A 178 19.90 1.75 12.94
N VAL A 179 19.20 2.82 12.58
CA VAL A 179 19.63 3.74 11.54
C VAL A 179 20.65 4.70 12.13
N ARG A 180 21.86 4.71 11.57
CA ARG A 180 22.84 5.75 11.86
C ARG A 180 22.65 6.87 10.84
N PRO A 181 22.14 8.06 11.25
CA PRO A 181 22.00 9.17 10.33
C PRO A 181 23.38 9.57 9.80
N ARG A 182 23.48 9.71 8.47
CA ARG A 182 24.68 10.24 7.82
C ARG A 182 24.37 11.67 7.42
N SER A 183 25.06 12.60 8.05
CA SER A 183 25.09 14.00 7.64
C SER A 183 26.44 14.31 7.01
N PHE A 184 26.42 15.19 6.02
CA PHE A 184 27.61 15.70 5.35
C PHE A 184 27.54 17.23 5.36
N GLN A 185 28.68 17.88 5.47
CA GLN A 185 28.79 19.33 5.37
C GLN A 185 29.24 19.74 3.97
N VAL A 186 28.97 20.99 3.60
CA VAL A 186 29.52 21.57 2.38
C VAL A 186 31.05 21.53 2.48
N GLY A 187 31.71 20.99 1.45
CA GLY A 187 33.15 20.74 1.42
C GLY A 187 33.55 19.29 1.73
N ASP A 188 32.66 18.46 2.29
CA ASP A 188 32.99 17.06 2.58
C ASP A 188 33.25 16.27 1.29
N LEU A 189 34.29 15.42 1.30
CA LEU A 189 34.52 14.43 0.26
C LEU A 189 33.65 13.19 0.50
N VAL A 190 32.90 12.79 -0.53
CA VAL A 190 31.94 11.68 -0.46
C VAL A 190 32.01 10.81 -1.71
N LEU A 191 31.74 9.52 -1.51
CA LEU A 191 31.44 8.59 -2.59
C LEU A 191 29.92 8.45 -2.74
N ALA A 192 29.43 8.41 -3.98
CA ALA A 192 28.03 8.20 -4.33
C ALA A 192 27.81 6.77 -4.84
N VAL A 193 26.68 6.14 -4.50
CA VAL A 193 26.34 4.82 -5.10
C VAL A 193 26.12 4.98 -6.60
N ARG A 194 26.75 4.13 -7.42
CA ARG A 194 26.46 4.01 -8.85
C ARG A 194 25.03 3.49 -9.02
N MET A 195 24.12 4.38 -9.40
CA MET A 195 22.70 4.07 -9.59
C MET A 195 22.39 3.95 -11.09
N PRO A 196 21.60 2.97 -11.54
CA PRO A 196 21.16 2.87 -12.94
C PRO A 196 20.32 4.06 -13.43
N ILE A 197 19.85 4.91 -12.51
CA ILE A 197 18.90 5.99 -12.76
C ILE A 197 19.62 7.32 -13.08
N ILE A 198 20.89 7.48 -12.70
CA ILE A 198 21.69 8.66 -13.07
C ILE A 198 22.27 8.40 -14.46
N THR A 199 21.69 9.05 -15.47
CA THR A 199 21.79 8.76 -16.90
C THR A 199 23.19 8.97 -17.50
N THR A 200 24.18 9.42 -16.71
CA THR A 200 25.52 9.76 -17.22
C THR A 200 26.45 8.54 -17.34
N HIS A 201 26.18 7.44 -16.63
CA HIS A 201 26.96 6.21 -16.76
C HIS A 201 26.04 4.99 -16.80
N ARG A 202 25.77 4.47 -18.01
CA ARG A 202 25.19 3.12 -18.15
C ARG A 202 26.13 2.16 -17.42
N THR A 203 25.66 1.54 -16.36
CA THR A 203 26.37 0.45 -15.67
C THR A 203 26.37 -0.78 -16.57
N GLU A 204 27.28 -0.82 -17.54
CA GLU A 204 27.39 -1.93 -18.49
C GLU A 204 28.17 -3.13 -17.92
N ASN A 205 28.77 -3.03 -16.72
CA ASN A 205 29.63 -4.10 -16.22
C ASN A 205 29.43 -4.43 -14.73
N LYS A 206 29.12 -5.70 -14.45
CA LYS A 206 28.87 -6.28 -13.10
C LYS A 206 30.08 -6.23 -12.17
N PHE A 207 31.27 -5.95 -12.72
CA PHE A 207 32.56 -5.92 -12.03
C PHE A 207 33.04 -4.51 -11.63
N LEU A 208 32.29 -3.45 -11.95
CA LEU A 208 32.65 -2.11 -11.52
C LEU A 208 32.36 -1.91 -10.02
N PRO A 209 33.16 -1.10 -9.31
CA PRO A 209 32.89 -0.73 -7.93
C PRO A 209 31.50 -0.12 -7.77
N LYS A 210 30.79 -0.51 -6.72
CA LYS A 210 29.43 -0.01 -6.43
C LYS A 210 29.39 1.49 -6.08
N TRP A 211 30.52 2.05 -5.66
CA TRP A 211 30.67 3.43 -5.23
C TRP A 211 31.51 4.20 -6.24
N ASP A 212 31.08 5.41 -6.56
CA ASP A 212 31.69 6.34 -7.51
C ASP A 212 32.17 7.61 -6.80
N GLY A 213 33.15 8.28 -7.40
CA GLY A 213 33.77 9.49 -6.85
C GLY A 213 35.29 9.33 -6.70
N PRO A 214 35.93 10.20 -5.90
CA PRO A 214 35.34 11.10 -4.91
C PRO A 214 34.62 12.33 -5.50
N TYR A 215 33.64 12.84 -4.77
CA TYR A 215 32.94 14.10 -5.06
C TYR A 215 32.96 15.03 -3.85
N VAL A 216 32.87 16.33 -4.09
CA VAL A 216 32.74 17.35 -3.04
C VAL A 216 31.27 17.73 -2.86
N VAL A 217 30.78 17.78 -1.62
CA VAL A 217 29.45 18.31 -1.31
C VAL A 217 29.44 19.82 -1.52
N LYS A 218 28.62 20.31 -2.45
CA LYS A 218 28.49 21.74 -2.75
C LYS A 218 27.29 22.39 -2.05
N GLU A 219 26.17 21.68 -1.95
CA GLU A 219 24.97 22.17 -1.27
C GLU A 219 24.40 21.03 -0.40
N ALA A 220 23.98 21.36 0.83
CA ALA A 220 23.29 20.46 1.75
C ALA A 220 21.89 20.99 2.03
N TYR A 221 20.85 20.19 1.76
CA TYR A 221 19.45 20.57 1.95
C TYR A 221 18.91 20.06 3.30
N THR A 222 17.90 20.75 3.84
CA THR A 222 17.26 20.43 5.14
C THR A 222 16.56 19.07 5.16
N ASN A 223 16.20 18.52 4.01
CA ASN A 223 15.57 17.20 3.86
C ASN A 223 16.58 16.02 3.77
N GLY A 224 17.88 16.28 3.97
CA GLY A 224 18.93 15.26 3.89
C GLY A 224 19.33 14.87 2.46
N ALA A 225 19.01 15.70 1.48
CA ALA A 225 19.56 15.63 0.14
C ALA A 225 20.81 16.52 0.01
N TYR A 226 21.70 16.17 -0.92
CA TYR A 226 22.96 16.86 -1.17
C TYR A 226 23.18 17.04 -2.66
N LYS A 227 23.86 18.12 -3.03
CA LYS A 227 24.35 18.35 -4.40
C LYS A 227 25.86 18.22 -4.41
N LEU A 228 26.37 17.44 -5.34
CA LEU A 228 27.78 17.06 -5.42
C LEU A 228 28.42 17.67 -6.66
N VAL A 229 29.73 17.85 -6.60
CA VAL A 229 30.56 18.28 -7.72
C VAL A 229 31.80 17.38 -7.83
N GLY A 230 32.07 16.88 -9.03
CA GLY A 230 33.30 16.15 -9.37
C GLY A 230 34.46 17.08 -9.69
N GLU A 231 35.68 16.53 -9.72
CA GLU A 231 36.89 17.29 -10.08
C GLU A 231 36.83 17.85 -11.51
N ASP A 232 36.12 17.15 -12.40
CA ASP A 232 35.82 17.57 -13.78
C ASP A 232 34.73 18.66 -13.88
N GLY A 233 34.21 19.12 -12.74
CA GLY A 233 33.12 20.08 -12.67
C GLY A 233 31.72 19.47 -12.86
N LEU A 234 31.61 18.14 -13.02
CA LEU A 234 30.34 17.45 -13.18
C LEU A 234 29.47 17.61 -11.94
N ARG A 235 28.25 18.13 -12.11
CA ARG A 235 27.30 18.34 -11.02
C ARG A 235 26.35 17.16 -10.92
N ILE A 236 26.27 16.56 -9.74
CA ILE A 236 25.41 15.40 -9.47
C ILE A 236 24.41 15.74 -8.37
N GLY A 237 23.16 15.35 -8.55
CA GLY A 237 22.11 15.49 -7.54
C GLY A 237 21.16 16.66 -7.79
N PRO A 238 20.15 16.84 -6.91
CA PRO A 238 20.13 16.41 -5.50
C PRO A 238 20.02 14.89 -5.27
N ILE A 239 20.88 14.35 -4.39
CA ILE A 239 20.92 12.92 -4.00
C ILE A 239 20.74 12.76 -2.48
N ASN A 240 19.97 11.75 -2.05
CA ASN A 240 19.75 11.49 -0.62
C ASN A 240 21.02 10.95 0.06
N GLY A 241 21.35 11.45 1.26
CA GLY A 241 22.54 11.05 2.03
C GLY A 241 22.65 9.54 2.32
N LYS A 242 21.55 8.78 2.26
CA LYS A 242 21.59 7.31 2.37
C LYS A 242 22.41 6.64 1.24
N PHE A 243 22.56 7.31 0.11
CA PHE A 243 23.34 6.86 -1.04
C PHE A 243 24.76 7.44 -1.07
N LEU A 244 25.18 8.09 0.02
CA LEU A 244 26.51 8.67 0.17
C LEU A 244 27.29 7.98 1.28
N LYS A 245 28.61 7.94 1.12
CA LYS A 245 29.55 7.53 2.16
C LYS A 245 30.69 8.52 2.21
N ARG A 246 31.15 8.89 3.41
CA ARG A 246 32.31 9.75 3.56
C ARG A 246 33.55 9.08 2.96
N TYR A 247 34.27 9.83 2.15
CA TYR A 247 35.57 9.46 1.62
C TYR A 247 36.63 9.99 2.59
N TYR A 248 37.55 9.14 2.99
CA TYR A 248 38.71 9.51 3.79
C TYR A 248 39.91 9.33 2.87
N ALA A 249 40.61 10.43 2.59
CA ALA A 249 41.82 10.45 1.79
C ALA A 249 42.98 9.77 2.53
#